data_AF-A0A553UQE5-F1
#
_entry.id   AF-A0A553UQE5-F1
#
_cell.length_a   1.000
_cell.length_b   1.000
_cell.length_c   1.000
_cell.angle_alpha   90.00
_cell.angle_beta   90.00
_cell.angle_gamma   90.00
#
_symmetry.space_group_name_H-M   'P 1'
#
loop_
_entity.id
_entity.type
_entity.pdbx_description
1 polymer ?
#
loop_
_entity_poly.entity_id
_entity_poly.type
_entity_poly.pdbx_seq_one_letter_code
_entity_poly.pdbx_strand_id
1 'polypeptide(L)'
;MSAKHSKTVHGRIAQVVQNIQHWLALHPNPGEAVVRQTIVLPLLQAAGFDIWNPAEVIPEETDKGGFRPDLLVVVGQHQFVLELKGMNVGLHDKDYQQVASYAGGKGIRWALLTDGRVWVVIDEHMQGPYSERIVLKLELVQKAAGVFADDLSAVLDAASWMSGAFETRLLEVQQTQQKRRDDAQIHSQKRPIVENVQKKYGIDTFENAAEAAVKMGLTTEAERDVLLGAVQSQLPSPATVEPKKLETEESKWRPKAQPSKVAKFSVPKSDAPTLPALSEIAFRYRPGQADAQAVYLPELGKWVIQAGSITTAEVKEYAISVVKRRQTMLEAGEVLLLEDGRLRYLKNVEYTSPSTAADDISGASKNGWIVWMDEQGRPAQYHRPPKG
;
A
#
# COMPACT_ATOMS: atom_id res chain seq x y z
N MET A 1 -4.04 -20.72 42.26
CA MET A 1 -4.49 -19.49 41.58
C MET A 1 -3.88 -19.50 40.18
N SER A 2 -4.73 -19.64 39.16
CA SER A 2 -4.34 -20.08 37.82
C SER A 2 -3.63 -18.99 37.01
N ALA A 3 -2.53 -19.37 36.35
CA ALA A 3 -1.81 -18.57 35.36
C ALA A 3 -2.75 -18.20 34.20
N LYS A 4 -3.37 -17.01 34.30
CA LYS A 4 -4.11 -16.42 33.18
C LYS A 4 -3.12 -16.14 32.06
N HIS A 5 -3.28 -16.88 30.97
CA HIS A 5 -2.44 -16.86 29.79
C HIS A 5 -2.25 -15.43 29.30
N SER A 6 -1.01 -14.95 29.25
CA SER A 6 -0.68 -13.76 28.47
C SER A 6 -0.82 -14.11 26.99
N LYS A 7 -2.04 -13.95 26.44
CA LYS A 7 -2.27 -14.06 25.01
C LYS A 7 -1.43 -12.98 24.32
N THR A 8 -0.71 -13.37 23.26
CA THR A 8 0.00 -12.44 22.37
C THR A 8 -0.96 -11.37 21.84
N VAL A 9 -0.45 -10.21 21.42
CA VAL A 9 -1.26 -9.13 20.80
C VAL A 9 -2.15 -9.68 19.69
N HIS A 10 -1.56 -10.50 18.82
CA HIS A 10 -2.25 -11.29 17.81
C HIS A 10 -3.44 -12.10 18.37
N GLY A 11 -3.21 -12.92 19.39
CA GLY A 11 -4.27 -13.76 19.99
C GLY A 11 -5.37 -12.95 20.67
N ARG A 12 -5.08 -11.75 21.19
CA ARG A 12 -6.09 -10.83 21.72
C ARG A 12 -6.92 -10.20 20.60
N ILE A 13 -6.27 -9.69 19.57
CA ILE A 13 -6.96 -9.09 18.41
C ILE A 13 -7.84 -10.13 17.71
N ALA A 14 -7.34 -11.34 17.47
CA ALA A 14 -8.12 -12.42 16.88
C ALA A 14 -9.39 -12.74 17.68
N GLN A 15 -9.29 -12.75 19.02
CA GLN A 15 -10.46 -12.96 19.88
C GLN A 15 -11.48 -11.81 19.78
N VAL A 16 -11.01 -10.56 19.74
CA VAL A 16 -11.87 -9.38 19.61
C VAL A 16 -12.54 -9.34 18.24
N VAL A 17 -11.79 -9.63 17.16
CA VAL A 17 -12.32 -9.76 15.80
C VAL A 17 -13.43 -10.80 15.72
N GLN A 18 -13.24 -11.98 16.34
CA GLN A 18 -14.30 -12.99 16.40
C GLN A 18 -15.55 -12.45 17.09
N ASN A 19 -15.41 -11.78 18.24
CA ASN A 19 -16.56 -11.22 18.96
C ASN A 19 -17.31 -10.16 18.12
N ILE A 20 -16.56 -9.28 17.46
CA ILE A 20 -17.10 -8.24 16.57
C ILE A 20 -17.87 -8.89 15.40
N GLN A 21 -17.34 -9.95 14.80
CA GLN A 21 -18.03 -10.64 13.70
C GLN A 21 -19.35 -11.28 14.12
N HIS A 22 -19.38 -11.96 15.26
CA HIS A 22 -20.63 -12.52 15.80
C HIS A 22 -21.65 -11.41 16.07
N TRP A 23 -21.20 -10.28 16.61
CA TRP A 23 -22.08 -9.14 16.88
C TRP A 23 -22.59 -8.47 15.59
N LEU A 24 -21.72 -8.27 14.59
CA LEU A 24 -22.08 -7.70 13.28
C LEU A 24 -23.06 -8.59 12.50
N ALA A 25 -23.05 -9.92 12.72
CA ALA A 25 -24.06 -10.80 12.14
C ALA A 25 -25.49 -10.47 12.62
N LEU A 26 -25.62 -9.86 13.80
CA LEU A 26 -26.89 -9.39 14.37
C LEU A 26 -27.13 -7.89 14.13
N HIS A 27 -26.07 -7.10 13.97
CA HIS A 27 -26.12 -5.64 13.82
C HIS A 27 -25.22 -5.18 12.66
N PRO A 28 -25.64 -5.33 11.39
CA PRO A 28 -24.72 -5.31 10.25
C PRO A 28 -24.17 -3.95 9.84
N ASN A 29 -24.86 -2.84 10.16
CA ASN A 29 -24.50 -1.50 9.68
C ASN A 29 -24.57 -0.45 10.83
N PRO A 30 -23.71 -0.55 11.85
CA PRO A 30 -23.68 0.41 12.95
C PRO A 30 -23.27 1.82 12.50
N GLY A 31 -23.78 2.83 13.19
CA GLY A 31 -23.33 4.22 13.06
C GLY A 31 -21.98 4.46 13.73
N GLU A 32 -21.38 5.63 13.48
CA GLU A 32 -20.00 5.99 13.87
C GLU A 32 -19.71 5.84 15.37
N ALA A 33 -20.59 6.35 16.24
CA ALA A 33 -20.41 6.22 17.69
C ALA A 33 -20.38 4.76 18.17
N VAL A 34 -21.18 3.90 17.52
CA VAL A 34 -21.19 2.47 17.81
C VAL A 34 -19.92 1.82 17.27
N VAL A 35 -19.50 2.15 16.05
CA VAL A 35 -18.21 1.69 15.48
C VAL A 35 -17.05 2.04 16.41
N ARG A 36 -17.00 3.28 16.91
CA ARG A 36 -15.99 3.73 17.88
C ARG A 36 -15.99 2.83 19.12
N GLN A 37 -17.16 2.67 19.74
CA GLN A 37 -17.30 2.01 21.04
C GLN A 37 -17.14 0.48 20.99
N THR A 38 -17.66 -0.18 19.95
CA THR A 38 -17.77 -1.65 19.90
C THR A 38 -16.72 -2.31 19.03
N ILE A 39 -16.07 -1.55 18.13
CA ILE A 39 -15.08 -2.09 17.19
C ILE A 39 -13.71 -1.48 17.45
N VAL A 40 -13.58 -0.15 17.31
CA VAL A 40 -12.27 0.52 17.29
C VAL A 40 -11.59 0.49 18.66
N LEU A 41 -12.26 0.96 19.72
CA LEU A 41 -11.65 0.99 21.06
C LEU A 41 -11.27 -0.42 21.58
N PRO A 42 -12.11 -1.46 21.43
CA PRO A 42 -11.72 -2.83 21.80
C PRO A 42 -10.50 -3.35 21.01
N LEU A 43 -10.38 -3.01 19.73
CA LEU A 43 -9.23 -3.42 18.91
C LEU A 43 -7.95 -2.69 19.34
N LEU A 44 -8.02 -1.38 19.61
CA LEU A 44 -6.88 -0.61 20.16
C LEU A 44 -6.42 -1.19 21.51
N GLN A 45 -7.37 -1.47 22.41
CA GLN A 45 -7.05 -2.08 23.70
C GLN A 45 -6.41 -3.46 23.55
N ALA A 46 -6.91 -4.30 22.64
CA ALA A 46 -6.33 -5.61 22.35
C ALA A 46 -4.91 -5.50 21.76
N ALA A 47 -4.68 -4.47 20.97
CA ALA A 47 -3.39 -4.14 20.35
C ALA A 47 -2.35 -3.60 21.33
N GLY A 48 -2.77 -3.23 22.54
CA GLY A 48 -1.91 -2.83 23.64
C GLY A 48 -1.89 -1.33 23.93
N PHE A 49 -2.71 -0.54 23.25
CA PHE A 49 -2.89 0.88 23.60
C PHE A 49 -3.74 1.02 24.86
N ASP A 50 -3.40 1.96 25.74
CA ASP A 50 -4.25 2.30 26.89
C ASP A 50 -5.36 3.29 26.51
N ILE A 51 -6.52 2.75 26.16
CA ILE A 51 -7.72 3.53 25.81
C ILE A 51 -8.27 4.39 26.97
N TRP A 52 -7.81 4.17 28.19
CA TRP A 52 -8.20 4.95 29.37
C TRP A 52 -7.20 6.05 29.72
N ASN A 53 -6.02 6.05 29.07
CA ASN A 53 -5.04 7.09 29.19
C ASN A 53 -5.32 8.19 28.16
N PRO A 54 -5.88 9.35 28.57
CA PRO A 54 -6.23 10.42 27.64
C PRO A 54 -5.01 11.15 27.06
N ALA A 55 -3.79 10.81 27.49
CA ALA A 55 -2.55 11.30 26.87
C ALA A 55 -2.03 10.34 25.79
N GLU A 56 -2.52 9.11 25.73
CA GLU A 56 -2.14 8.10 24.75
C GLU A 56 -3.23 7.93 23.69
N VAL A 57 -4.48 7.76 24.07
CA VAL A 57 -5.63 7.75 23.15
C VAL A 57 -6.44 9.02 23.41
N ILE A 58 -6.17 10.06 22.63
CA ILE A 58 -6.72 11.40 22.79
C ILE A 58 -7.98 11.51 21.93
N PRO A 59 -9.18 11.60 22.53
CA PRO A 59 -10.42 11.75 21.77
C PRO A 59 -10.62 13.19 21.33
N GLU A 60 -10.99 13.34 20.05
CA GLU A 60 -11.56 14.56 19.52
C GLU A 60 -10.74 15.84 19.84
N GLU A 61 -9.43 15.80 19.60
CA GLU A 61 -8.55 16.95 19.82
C GLU A 61 -8.81 18.04 18.76
N THR A 62 -9.46 19.13 19.15
CA THR A 62 -9.69 20.27 18.26
C THR A 62 -8.39 21.05 18.09
N ASP A 63 -7.91 21.19 16.86
CA ASP A 63 -6.80 22.08 16.57
C ASP A 63 -7.23 23.56 16.53
N LYS A 64 -6.23 24.46 16.44
CA LYS A 64 -6.48 25.91 16.35
C LYS A 64 -7.25 26.33 15.09
N GLY A 65 -7.32 25.46 14.07
CA GLY A 65 -8.06 25.65 12.82
C GLY A 65 -9.48 25.08 12.85
N GLY A 66 -9.90 24.46 13.95
CA GLY A 66 -11.24 23.86 14.10
C GLY A 66 -11.37 22.46 13.52
N PHE A 67 -10.28 21.84 13.04
CA PHE A 67 -10.29 20.44 12.64
C PHE A 67 -10.17 19.54 13.87
N ARG A 68 -10.94 18.45 13.87
CA ARG A 68 -11.04 17.52 15.00
C ARG A 68 -11.06 16.08 14.46
N PRO A 69 -9.93 15.34 14.50
CA PRO A 69 -9.98 13.90 14.20
C PRO A 69 -10.76 13.19 15.31
N ASP A 70 -11.31 12.01 15.02
CA ASP A 70 -11.98 11.24 16.05
C ASP A 70 -11.03 10.83 17.18
N LEU A 71 -9.83 10.35 16.82
CA LEU A 71 -8.79 9.93 17.77
C LEU A 71 -7.40 10.37 17.27
N LEU A 72 -6.58 10.85 18.19
CA LEU A 72 -5.12 10.93 18.03
C LEU A 72 -4.51 9.89 18.98
N VAL A 73 -3.65 9.02 18.45
CA VAL A 73 -2.96 8.00 19.25
C VAL A 73 -1.47 8.35 19.34
N VAL A 74 -0.95 8.46 20.56
CA VAL A 74 0.42 8.86 20.87
C VAL A 74 1.10 7.78 21.69
N VAL A 75 2.20 7.25 21.17
CA VAL A 75 2.99 6.19 21.81
C VAL A 75 4.47 6.59 21.79
N GLY A 76 4.96 7.08 22.93
CA GLY A 76 6.32 7.61 23.04
C GLY A 76 6.50 8.84 22.14
N GLN A 77 7.43 8.75 21.18
CA GLN A 77 7.65 9.80 20.17
C GLN A 77 6.87 9.58 18.87
N HIS A 78 6.14 8.48 18.77
CA HIS A 78 5.38 8.11 17.58
C HIS A 78 3.90 8.42 17.78
N GLN A 79 3.22 8.74 16.68
CA GLN A 79 1.80 9.06 16.72
C GLN A 79 1.13 8.78 15.38
N PHE A 80 -0.16 8.50 15.42
CA PHE A 80 -1.02 8.41 14.24
C PHE A 80 -2.40 9.00 14.51
N VAL A 81 -2.99 9.54 13.45
CA VAL A 81 -4.38 10.02 13.46
C VAL A 81 -5.28 8.85 13.11
N LEU A 82 -6.43 8.71 13.76
CA LEU A 82 -7.44 7.72 13.43
C LEU A 82 -8.80 8.39 13.27
N GLU A 83 -9.25 8.47 12.03
CA GLU A 83 -10.57 8.97 11.64
C GLU A 83 -11.55 7.81 11.50
N LEU A 84 -12.76 8.00 12.02
CA LEU A 84 -13.83 7.01 12.03
C LEU A 84 -15.00 7.47 11.15
N LYS A 85 -15.70 6.48 10.60
CA LYS A 85 -17.00 6.65 9.96
C LYS A 85 -17.97 5.58 10.44
N GLY A 86 -19.26 5.84 10.25
CA GLY A 86 -20.27 4.80 10.42
C GLY A 86 -20.21 3.77 9.30
N MET A 87 -20.37 2.49 9.63
CA MET A 87 -20.45 1.39 8.65
C MET A 87 -21.69 1.52 7.75
N ASN A 88 -22.70 2.26 8.20
CA ASN A 88 -23.89 2.61 7.41
C ASN A 88 -23.63 3.67 6.32
N VAL A 89 -22.52 4.41 6.40
CA VAL A 89 -22.14 5.44 5.43
C VAL A 89 -20.99 4.93 4.56
N GLY A 90 -20.02 4.21 5.14
CA GLY A 90 -18.82 3.76 4.44
C GLY A 90 -17.81 4.89 4.22
N LEU A 91 -16.71 4.57 3.53
CA LEU A 91 -15.58 5.48 3.29
C LEU A 91 -15.68 6.14 1.90
N HIS A 92 -15.53 7.47 1.85
CA HIS A 92 -15.59 8.27 0.62
C HIS A 92 -14.33 9.12 0.45
N ASP A 93 -14.01 9.54 -0.78
CA ASP A 93 -12.83 10.34 -1.13
C ASP A 93 -12.60 11.56 -0.22
N LYS A 94 -13.67 12.25 0.18
CA LYS A 94 -13.61 13.39 1.12
C LYS A 94 -13.05 13.00 2.49
N ASP A 95 -13.31 11.78 2.95
CA ASP A 95 -12.89 11.30 4.27
C ASP A 95 -11.37 11.03 4.25
N TYR A 96 -10.85 10.48 3.14
CA TYR A 96 -9.40 10.34 2.91
C TYR A 96 -8.71 11.71 2.89
N GLN A 97 -9.29 12.67 2.16
CA GLN A 97 -8.77 14.03 2.11
C GLN A 97 -8.73 14.68 3.50
N GLN A 98 -9.80 14.52 4.27
CA GLN A 98 -9.95 15.10 5.61
C GLN A 98 -8.84 14.62 6.55
N VAL A 99 -8.69 13.30 6.71
CA VAL A 99 -7.70 12.72 7.65
C VAL A 99 -6.26 13.00 7.22
N ALA A 100 -5.98 12.90 5.91
CA ALA A 100 -4.66 13.17 5.34
C ALA A 100 -4.24 14.64 5.52
N SER A 101 -5.16 15.58 5.24
CA SER A 101 -4.90 17.01 5.39
C SER A 101 -4.54 17.39 6.83
N TYR A 102 -5.24 16.81 7.80
CA TYR A 102 -4.93 17.06 9.21
C TYR A 102 -3.60 16.47 9.64
N ALA A 103 -3.34 15.21 9.30
CA ALA A 103 -2.07 14.57 9.62
C ALA A 103 -0.90 15.39 9.03
N GLY A 104 -0.99 15.77 7.75
CA GLY A 104 -0.01 16.63 7.09
C GLY A 104 0.16 18.00 7.76
N GLY A 105 -0.95 18.67 8.11
CA GLY A 105 -0.92 19.98 8.79
C GLY A 105 -0.31 19.95 10.19
N LYS A 106 -0.33 18.81 10.87
CA LYS A 106 0.27 18.59 12.19
C LYS A 106 1.69 17.99 12.14
N GLY A 107 2.21 17.71 10.95
CA GLY A 107 3.48 16.99 10.80
C GLY A 107 3.40 15.53 11.26
N ILE A 108 2.20 14.95 11.33
CA ILE A 108 1.97 13.55 11.64
C ILE A 108 2.08 12.76 10.33
N ARG A 109 2.96 11.75 10.32
CA ARG A 109 3.16 10.93 9.12
C ARG A 109 1.99 9.99 8.85
N TRP A 110 1.47 9.35 9.89
CA TRP A 110 0.55 8.23 9.72
C TRP A 110 -0.89 8.62 10.00
N ALA A 111 -1.76 8.34 9.04
CA ALA A 111 -3.20 8.52 9.16
C ALA A 111 -3.89 7.17 8.91
N LEU A 112 -4.83 6.82 9.78
CA LEU A 112 -5.69 5.66 9.65
C LEU A 112 -7.13 6.13 9.45
N LEU A 113 -7.87 5.46 8.57
CA LEU A 113 -9.28 5.71 8.31
C LEU A 113 -10.05 4.40 8.38
N THR A 114 -11.17 4.37 9.12
CA THR A 114 -11.96 3.15 9.25
C THR A 114 -13.46 3.40 9.45
N ASP A 115 -14.29 2.50 8.91
CA ASP A 115 -15.71 2.37 9.24
C ASP A 115 -15.99 1.14 10.14
N GLY A 116 -14.93 0.55 10.68
CA GLY A 116 -14.94 -0.69 11.44
C GLY A 116 -14.86 -1.97 10.58
N ARG A 117 -15.29 -1.93 9.32
CA ARG A 117 -15.17 -3.06 8.38
C ARG A 117 -13.92 -2.91 7.52
N VAL A 118 -13.70 -1.73 6.98
CA VAL A 118 -12.52 -1.39 6.18
C VAL A 118 -11.58 -0.55 7.03
N TRP A 119 -10.30 -0.88 6.99
CA TRP A 119 -9.23 -0.11 7.62
C TRP A 119 -8.22 0.29 6.55
N VAL A 120 -7.88 1.57 6.50
CA VAL A 120 -6.94 2.12 5.54
C VAL A 120 -5.79 2.77 6.30
N VAL A 121 -4.56 2.48 5.87
CA VAL A 121 -3.36 3.19 6.32
C VAL A 121 -2.91 4.13 5.20
N ILE A 122 -2.69 5.38 5.56
CA ILE A 122 -2.24 6.46 4.71
C ILE A 122 -0.89 6.94 5.22
N ASP A 123 0.07 7.06 4.31
CA ASP A 123 1.39 7.63 4.59
C ASP A 123 1.45 9.06 4.03
N GLU A 124 1.45 10.06 4.91
CA GLU A 124 1.51 11.47 4.50
C GLU A 124 2.86 11.86 3.91
N HIS A 125 3.91 11.05 4.04
CA HIS A 125 5.13 11.27 3.24
C HIS A 125 4.89 11.06 1.75
N MET A 126 3.78 10.40 1.37
CA MET A 126 3.48 10.13 0.00
C MET A 126 2.84 11.34 -0.71
N GLN A 127 3.52 11.82 -1.76
CA GLN A 127 3.01 12.80 -2.72
C GLN A 127 1.94 12.23 -3.67
N GLY A 128 1.14 13.11 -4.28
CA GLY A 128 0.09 12.75 -5.24
C GLY A 128 -1.32 12.78 -4.65
N PRO A 129 -2.33 12.38 -5.45
CA PRO A 129 -3.71 12.23 -5.02
C PRO A 129 -3.85 11.33 -3.80
N TYR A 130 -4.89 11.54 -2.98
CA TYR A 130 -5.09 10.78 -1.73
C TYR A 130 -5.16 9.27 -1.93
N SER A 131 -5.73 8.80 -3.04
CA SER A 131 -5.76 7.39 -3.41
C SER A 131 -4.37 6.77 -3.53
N GLU A 132 -3.37 7.56 -3.94
CA GLU A 132 -1.99 7.10 -4.06
C GLU A 132 -1.28 7.06 -2.73
N ARG A 133 -1.77 7.82 -1.73
CA ARG A 133 -1.22 7.87 -0.36
C ARG A 133 -1.63 6.66 0.49
N ILE A 134 -2.56 5.85 0.00
CA ILE A 134 -2.99 4.61 0.65
C ILE A 134 -1.90 3.57 0.48
N VAL A 135 -1.29 3.17 1.60
CA VAL A 135 -0.25 2.14 1.65
C VAL A 135 -0.81 0.78 2.03
N LEU A 136 -1.91 0.72 2.78
CA LEU A 136 -2.52 -0.55 3.15
C LEU A 136 -4.03 -0.41 3.25
N LYS A 137 -4.74 -1.46 2.82
CA LYS A 137 -6.18 -1.62 3.03
C LYS A 137 -6.44 -3.01 3.60
N LEU A 138 -7.12 -3.07 4.73
CA LEU A 138 -7.59 -4.28 5.38
C LEU A 138 -9.12 -4.29 5.36
N GLU A 139 -9.72 -5.46 5.18
CA GLU A 139 -11.17 -5.61 5.17
C GLU A 139 -11.58 -6.80 6.02
N LEU A 140 -12.52 -6.55 6.94
CA LEU A 140 -13.12 -7.57 7.76
C LEU A 140 -14.12 -8.38 6.94
N VAL A 141 -13.61 -9.44 6.31
CA VAL A 141 -14.43 -10.40 5.54
C VAL A 141 -14.80 -11.57 6.44
N GLN A 142 -16.08 -11.95 6.45
CA GLN A 142 -16.62 -12.97 7.35
C GLN A 142 -15.89 -14.33 7.22
N LYS A 143 -15.60 -14.77 5.99
CA LYS A 143 -14.89 -16.03 5.70
C LYS A 143 -13.36 -15.96 5.85
N ALA A 144 -12.80 -14.77 6.05
CA ALA A 144 -11.35 -14.54 6.13
C ALA A 144 -10.96 -13.72 7.37
N ALA A 145 -11.70 -13.91 8.47
CA ALA A 145 -11.50 -13.22 9.74
C ALA A 145 -10.07 -13.31 10.28
N GLY A 146 -9.47 -14.50 10.15
CA GLY A 146 -8.10 -14.78 10.59
C GLY A 146 -7.10 -13.90 9.86
N VAL A 147 -7.19 -13.84 8.52
CA VAL A 147 -6.34 -12.98 7.68
C VAL A 147 -6.44 -11.51 8.08
N PHE A 148 -7.67 -11.02 8.35
CA PHE A 148 -7.87 -9.67 8.83
C PHE A 148 -7.20 -9.45 10.20
N ALA A 149 -7.39 -10.36 11.15
CA ALA A 149 -6.79 -10.27 12.48
C ALA A 149 -5.26 -10.32 12.43
N ASP A 150 -4.69 -11.18 11.59
CA ASP A 150 -3.25 -11.30 11.37
C ASP A 150 -2.67 -9.95 10.92
N ASP A 151 -3.20 -9.41 9.81
CA ASP A 151 -2.73 -8.18 9.21
C ASP A 151 -2.97 -6.97 10.15
N LEU A 152 -4.14 -6.88 10.78
CA LEU A 152 -4.46 -5.80 11.71
C LEU A 152 -3.56 -5.82 12.94
N SER A 153 -3.20 -7.01 13.43
CA SER A 153 -2.33 -7.14 14.59
C SER A 153 -0.92 -6.62 14.35
N ALA A 154 -0.38 -6.78 13.13
CA ALA A 154 0.92 -6.23 12.77
C ALA A 154 0.88 -4.70 12.63
N VAL A 155 -0.26 -4.13 12.23
CA VAL A 155 -0.44 -2.69 12.00
C VAL A 155 -0.73 -1.92 13.29
N LEU A 156 -1.49 -2.52 14.22
CA LEU A 156 -1.90 -1.85 15.46
C LEU A 156 -1.05 -2.22 16.67
N ASP A 157 -0.05 -3.09 16.58
CA ASP A 157 0.76 -3.48 17.74
C ASP A 157 1.45 -2.29 18.42
N ALA A 158 1.00 -1.95 19.63
CA ALA A 158 1.49 -0.78 20.36
C ALA A 158 3.00 -0.87 20.67
N ALA A 159 3.54 -2.08 20.83
CA ALA A 159 4.98 -2.28 21.02
C ALA A 159 5.78 -1.92 19.77
N SER A 160 5.31 -2.33 18.58
CA SER A 160 5.92 -1.95 17.29
C SER A 160 5.86 -0.44 17.04
N TRP A 161 4.79 0.23 17.47
CA TRP A 161 4.71 1.70 17.44
C TRP A 161 5.73 2.32 18.40
N MET A 162 5.79 1.87 19.65
CA MET A 162 6.72 2.39 20.66
C MET A 162 8.19 2.30 20.23
N SER A 163 8.57 1.22 19.55
CA SER A 163 9.95 0.98 19.10
C SER A 163 10.27 1.57 17.72
N GLY A 164 9.32 2.24 17.05
CA GLY A 164 9.49 2.74 15.69
C GLY A 164 9.53 1.65 14.60
N ALA A 165 9.12 0.42 14.90
CA ALA A 165 9.13 -0.72 13.98
C ALA A 165 7.89 -0.79 13.06
N PHE A 166 6.93 0.13 13.21
CA PHE A 166 5.69 0.14 12.45
C PHE A 166 5.90 0.05 10.93
N GLU A 167 6.84 0.82 10.37
CA GLU A 167 7.09 0.83 8.92
C GLU A 167 7.60 -0.53 8.42
N THR A 168 8.47 -1.20 9.19
CA THR A 168 8.92 -2.56 8.87
C THR A 168 7.75 -3.55 8.91
N ARG A 169 6.89 -3.48 9.93
CA ARG A 169 5.69 -4.32 10.03
C ARG A 169 4.72 -4.09 8.89
N LEU A 170 4.54 -2.83 8.49
CA LEU A 170 3.70 -2.45 7.35
C LEU A 170 4.19 -3.11 6.05
N LEU A 171 5.50 -3.07 5.79
CA LEU A 171 6.11 -3.70 4.61
C LEU A 171 5.93 -5.23 4.64
N GLU A 172 6.11 -5.87 5.80
CA GLU A 172 5.88 -7.32 5.96
C GLU A 172 4.43 -7.70 5.63
N VAL A 173 3.45 -6.91 6.09
CA VAL A 173 2.03 -7.12 5.77
C VAL A 173 1.76 -6.93 4.28
N GLN A 174 2.31 -5.88 3.66
CA GLN A 174 2.16 -5.63 2.22
C GLN A 174 2.72 -6.80 1.39
N GLN A 175 3.91 -7.30 1.73
CA GLN A 175 4.51 -8.45 1.07
C GLN A 175 3.65 -9.71 1.24
N THR A 176 3.13 -9.94 2.44
CA THR A 176 2.23 -11.07 2.73
C THR A 176 0.92 -10.96 1.95
N GLN A 177 0.33 -9.78 1.83
CA GLN A 177 -0.84 -9.54 0.99
C GLN A 177 -0.55 -9.76 -0.49
N GLN A 178 0.61 -9.29 -0.96
CA GLN A 178 1.00 -9.47 -2.35
C GLN A 178 1.19 -10.95 -2.68
N LYS A 179 1.91 -11.70 -1.83
CA LYS A 179 2.05 -13.15 -1.97
C LYS A 179 0.69 -13.87 -2.01
N ARG A 180 -0.23 -13.55 -1.09
CA ARG A 180 -1.58 -14.14 -1.08
C ARG A 180 -2.36 -13.86 -2.37
N ARG A 181 -2.18 -12.68 -2.97
CA ARG A 181 -2.81 -12.31 -4.25
C ARG A 181 -2.20 -13.07 -5.42
N ASP A 182 -0.88 -13.19 -5.44
CA ASP A 182 -0.15 -13.92 -6.47
C ASP A 182 -0.50 -15.41 -6.42
N ASP A 183 -0.53 -16.01 -5.23
CA ASP A 183 -0.95 -17.39 -5.01
C ASP A 183 -2.41 -17.62 -5.49
N ALA A 184 -3.32 -16.71 -5.13
CA ALA A 184 -4.72 -16.78 -5.59
C ALA A 184 -4.85 -16.64 -7.11
N GLN A 185 -4.03 -15.80 -7.74
CA GLN A 185 -3.98 -15.64 -9.19
C GLN A 185 -3.46 -16.93 -9.86
N ILE A 186 -2.41 -17.55 -9.31
CA ILE A 186 -1.89 -18.83 -9.77
C ILE A 186 -2.98 -19.89 -9.67
N HIS A 187 -3.67 -20.00 -8.53
CA HIS A 187 -4.79 -20.92 -8.37
C HIS A 187 -5.88 -20.68 -9.41
N SER A 188 -6.26 -19.42 -9.67
CA SER A 188 -7.29 -19.10 -10.66
C SER A 188 -6.90 -19.42 -12.09
N GLN A 189 -5.64 -19.16 -12.47
CA GLN A 189 -5.19 -19.23 -13.87
C GLN A 189 -4.63 -20.60 -14.23
N LYS A 190 -3.95 -21.27 -13.30
CA LYS A 190 -3.15 -22.47 -13.58
C LYS A 190 -3.84 -23.75 -13.16
N ARG A 191 -4.67 -23.72 -12.11
CA ARG A 191 -5.44 -24.91 -11.69
C ARG A 191 -6.28 -25.51 -12.82
N PRO A 192 -7.04 -24.74 -13.63
CA PRO A 192 -7.81 -25.32 -14.73
C PRO A 192 -6.93 -25.97 -15.81
N ILE A 193 -5.70 -25.47 -16.00
CA ILE A 193 -4.73 -26.05 -16.94
C ILE A 193 -4.30 -27.44 -16.45
N VAL A 194 -3.94 -27.55 -15.16
CA VAL A 194 -3.58 -28.83 -14.53
C VAL A 194 -4.76 -29.81 -14.54
N GLU A 195 -5.97 -29.35 -14.24
CA GLU A 195 -7.19 -30.19 -14.29
C GLU A 195 -7.49 -30.69 -15.71
N ASN A 196 -7.22 -29.86 -16.74
CA ASN A 196 -7.35 -30.28 -18.13
C ASN A 196 -6.30 -31.32 -18.53
N VAL A 197 -5.04 -31.14 -18.12
CA VAL A 197 -3.98 -32.15 -18.29
C VAL A 197 -4.39 -33.46 -17.62
N GLN A 198 -4.86 -33.39 -16.37
CA GLN A 198 -5.32 -34.55 -15.62
C GLN A 198 -6.41 -35.32 -16.38
N LYS A 199 -7.45 -34.60 -16.84
CA LYS A 199 -8.57 -35.19 -17.58
C LYS A 199 -8.16 -35.73 -18.94
N LYS A 200 -7.34 -35.00 -19.68
CA LYS A 200 -6.92 -35.36 -21.05
C LYS A 200 -6.05 -36.62 -21.08
N TYR A 201 -5.17 -36.78 -20.09
CA TYR A 201 -4.22 -37.88 -20.03
C TYR A 201 -4.63 -38.99 -19.04
N GLY A 202 -5.79 -38.86 -18.39
CA GLY A 202 -6.27 -39.85 -17.43
C GLY A 202 -5.35 -40.00 -16.22
N ILE A 203 -4.74 -38.91 -15.76
CA ILE A 203 -3.79 -38.94 -14.64
C ILE A 203 -4.55 -39.10 -13.32
N ASP A 204 -4.09 -40.03 -12.51
CA ASP A 204 -4.69 -40.51 -11.27
C ASP A 204 -4.78 -39.45 -10.16
N THR A 205 -3.76 -38.60 -10.02
CA THR A 205 -3.70 -37.56 -8.98
C THR A 205 -3.48 -36.17 -9.57
N PHE A 206 -3.96 -35.15 -8.86
CA PHE A 206 -3.71 -33.75 -9.22
C PHE A 206 -2.20 -33.43 -9.16
N GLU A 207 -1.47 -34.04 -8.23
CA GLU A 207 -0.03 -33.87 -8.06
C GLU A 207 0.76 -34.38 -9.26
N ASN A 208 0.49 -35.61 -9.71
CA ASN A 208 1.08 -36.16 -10.92
C ASN A 208 0.70 -35.33 -12.16
N ALA A 209 -0.53 -34.80 -12.21
CA ALA A 209 -0.97 -33.94 -13.29
C ALA A 209 -0.24 -32.59 -13.30
N ALA A 210 0.05 -32.04 -12.12
CA ALA A 210 0.80 -30.79 -11.97
C ALA A 210 2.27 -30.99 -12.40
N GLU A 211 2.90 -32.11 -12.04
CA GLU A 211 4.22 -32.48 -12.56
C GLU A 211 4.22 -32.65 -14.08
N ALA A 212 3.20 -33.30 -14.64
CA ALA A 212 3.06 -33.45 -16.08
C ALA A 212 2.90 -32.09 -16.77
N ALA A 213 2.11 -31.18 -16.20
CA ALA A 213 1.94 -29.82 -16.71
C ALA A 213 3.27 -29.03 -16.71
N VAL A 214 4.12 -29.20 -15.70
CA VAL A 214 5.48 -28.64 -15.67
C VAL A 214 6.35 -29.23 -16.78
N LYS A 215 6.38 -30.57 -16.92
CA LYS A 215 7.14 -31.25 -17.98
C LYS A 215 6.69 -30.85 -19.39
N MET A 216 5.42 -30.48 -19.55
CA MET A 216 4.84 -29.96 -20.78
C MET A 216 5.05 -28.46 -21.00
N GLY A 217 5.70 -27.75 -20.06
CA GLY A 217 5.94 -26.30 -20.15
C GLY A 217 4.69 -25.44 -19.97
N LEU A 218 3.60 -26.00 -19.45
CA LEU A 218 2.31 -25.30 -19.27
C LEU A 218 2.25 -24.53 -17.93
N THR A 219 3.05 -24.96 -16.97
CA THR A 219 3.23 -24.33 -15.65
C THR A 219 4.70 -24.35 -15.25
N THR A 220 5.12 -23.46 -14.34
CA THR A 220 6.47 -23.50 -13.74
C THR A 220 6.52 -24.38 -12.49
N GLU A 221 7.72 -24.74 -12.01
CA GLU A 221 7.89 -25.46 -10.74
C GLU A 221 7.33 -24.65 -9.55
N ALA A 222 7.56 -23.33 -9.53
CA ALA A 222 7.02 -22.45 -8.50
C ALA A 222 5.47 -22.40 -8.53
N GLU A 223 4.87 -22.34 -9.72
CA GLU A 223 3.40 -22.41 -9.86
C GLU A 223 2.85 -23.76 -9.39
N ARG A 224 3.55 -24.87 -9.69
CA ARG A 224 3.18 -26.20 -9.20
C ARG A 224 3.20 -26.24 -7.67
N ASP A 225 4.27 -25.77 -7.04
CA ASP A 225 4.42 -25.83 -5.58
C ASP A 225 3.31 -25.05 -4.87
N VAL A 226 2.93 -23.87 -5.40
CA VAL A 226 1.77 -23.11 -4.93
C VAL A 226 0.47 -23.92 -5.08
N LEU A 227 0.23 -24.53 -6.25
CA LEU A 227 -0.99 -25.32 -6.51
C LEU A 227 -1.13 -26.54 -5.59
N LEU A 228 0.00 -27.15 -5.18
CA LEU A 228 0.04 -28.29 -4.29
C LEU A 228 0.01 -27.90 -2.80
N GLY A 229 0.07 -26.60 -2.49
CA GLY A 229 0.17 -26.12 -1.11
C GLY A 229 1.51 -26.45 -0.45
N ALA A 230 2.56 -26.70 -1.24
CA ALA A 230 3.92 -26.87 -0.76
C ALA A 230 4.48 -25.49 -0.36
N VAL A 231 4.19 -25.07 0.86
CA VAL A 231 4.70 -23.81 1.41
C VAL A 231 6.21 -23.92 1.65
N GLN A 232 7.02 -23.24 0.83
CA GLN A 232 8.38 -22.90 1.23
C GLN A 232 8.32 -21.92 2.41
N SER A 233 8.60 -22.46 3.59
CA SER A 233 8.88 -21.75 4.83
C SER A 233 10.33 -21.28 4.81
N GLN A 234 10.62 -20.20 4.10
CA GLN A 234 11.89 -19.48 4.27
C GLN A 234 11.63 -17.97 4.25
N LEU A 235 11.39 -17.41 5.43
CA LEU A 235 11.80 -16.04 5.72
C LEU A 235 13.33 -16.08 5.88
N PRO A 236 14.11 -15.24 5.18
CA PRO A 236 15.50 -15.06 5.55
C PRO A 236 15.56 -14.42 6.94
N SER A 237 16.29 -15.08 7.84
CA SER A 237 16.61 -14.56 9.18
C SER A 237 17.33 -13.21 9.03
N PRO A 238 16.94 -12.15 9.74
CA PRO A 238 17.67 -10.89 9.69
C PRO A 238 19.05 -11.12 10.32
N ALA A 239 20.08 -11.02 9.48
CA ALA A 239 21.45 -10.91 9.96
C ALA A 239 21.55 -9.65 10.84
N THR A 240 22.14 -9.85 12.01
CA THR A 240 22.45 -8.86 13.03
C THR A 240 23.18 -7.66 12.41
N VAL A 241 22.47 -6.54 12.25
CA VAL A 241 23.11 -5.25 12.00
C VAL A 241 23.09 -4.48 13.32
N GLU A 242 24.25 -4.40 13.96
CA GLU A 242 24.45 -3.58 15.15
C GLU A 242 24.14 -2.10 14.84
N PRO A 243 23.39 -1.40 15.70
CA PRO A 243 23.08 0.01 15.48
C PRO A 243 24.33 0.87 15.72
N LYS A 244 24.76 1.60 14.67
CA LYS A 244 25.71 2.70 14.84
C LYS A 244 25.04 3.82 15.63
N LYS A 245 25.67 4.16 16.78
CA LYS A 245 25.35 5.33 17.61
C LYS A 245 25.24 6.60 16.76
N LEU A 246 24.09 7.25 16.82
CA LEU A 246 23.91 8.62 16.36
C LEU A 246 24.29 9.55 17.53
N GLU A 247 25.37 10.31 17.36
CA GLU A 247 25.73 11.40 18.25
C GLU A 247 24.73 12.56 18.07
N THR A 248 24.28 13.10 19.20
CA THR A 248 23.28 14.16 19.32
C THR A 248 24.01 15.51 19.34
N GLU A 249 23.81 16.32 18.30
CA GLU A 249 24.15 17.74 18.32
C GLU A 249 22.83 18.54 18.46
N GLU A 250 22.60 19.08 19.65
CA GLU A 250 21.54 20.04 19.93
C GLU A 250 21.80 21.35 19.18
N SER A 251 20.85 21.80 18.34
CA SER A 251 20.92 23.13 17.73
C SER A 251 19.74 24.02 18.12
N LYS A 252 20.09 25.03 18.93
CA LYS A 252 19.27 26.12 19.45
C LYS A 252 18.73 27.00 18.32
N TRP A 253 17.41 27.10 18.21
CA TRP A 253 16.76 28.08 17.35
C TRP A 253 16.49 29.39 18.09
N ARG A 254 16.90 30.52 17.49
CA ARG A 254 16.43 31.88 17.80
C ARG A 254 16.03 32.57 16.49
N PRO A 255 14.92 33.32 16.44
CA PRO A 255 14.48 33.98 15.22
C PRO A 255 15.12 35.36 15.08
N LYS A 256 15.46 35.77 13.86
CA LYS A 256 15.68 37.19 13.52
C LYS A 256 14.99 37.56 12.20
N ALA A 257 14.46 38.78 12.24
CA ALA A 257 13.56 39.41 11.30
C ALA A 257 14.23 39.87 9.99
N GLN A 258 13.39 40.05 8.97
CA GLN A 258 13.70 40.71 7.70
C GLN A 258 14.07 42.19 7.88
N PRO A 259 14.80 42.76 6.90
CA PRO A 259 14.18 43.82 6.13
C PRO A 259 14.42 43.75 4.61
N SER A 260 13.56 44.49 3.92
CA SER A 260 13.42 44.72 2.49
C SER A 260 14.51 45.61 1.86
N LYS A 261 14.78 45.44 0.55
CA LYS A 261 14.77 46.52 -0.48
C LYS A 261 15.23 46.07 -1.89
N VAL A 262 14.34 46.33 -2.86
CA VAL A 262 14.42 46.90 -4.23
C VAL A 262 15.65 46.64 -5.16
N ALA A 263 15.28 46.29 -6.39
CA ALA A 263 16.03 45.90 -7.59
C ALA A 263 17.11 46.85 -8.16
N LYS A 264 18.06 46.26 -8.89
CA LYS A 264 18.68 46.82 -10.12
C LYS A 264 18.93 45.69 -11.14
N PHE A 265 18.37 45.86 -12.34
CA PHE A 265 18.68 45.04 -13.51
C PHE A 265 20.04 45.43 -14.09
N SER A 266 20.85 44.43 -14.43
CA SER A 266 22.00 44.55 -15.33
C SER A 266 22.19 43.20 -16.01
N VAL A 267 22.04 43.14 -17.33
CA VAL A 267 22.38 41.96 -18.15
C VAL A 267 23.83 42.17 -18.60
N PRO A 268 24.73 41.19 -18.40
CA PRO A 268 25.32 40.62 -19.60
C PRO A 268 25.68 39.13 -19.54
N LYS A 269 25.57 38.55 -20.75
CA LYS A 269 26.27 37.40 -21.34
C LYS A 269 25.76 35.99 -21.04
N SER A 270 25.50 35.33 -22.15
CA SER A 270 25.16 33.94 -22.35
C SER A 270 26.28 33.03 -21.82
N ASP A 271 26.02 32.39 -20.71
CA ASP A 271 26.48 31.03 -20.47
C ASP A 271 25.21 30.21 -20.24
N ALA A 272 24.91 29.31 -21.17
CA ALA A 272 23.83 28.35 -20.96
C ALA A 272 24.18 27.56 -19.69
N PRO A 273 23.34 27.58 -18.64
CA PRO A 273 23.58 26.72 -17.50
C PRO A 273 23.45 25.29 -18.00
N THR A 274 24.53 24.53 -17.94
CA THR A 274 24.48 23.08 -18.06
C THR A 274 23.52 22.62 -16.99
N LEU A 275 22.31 22.18 -17.40
CA LEU A 275 21.33 21.61 -16.48
C LEU A 275 22.06 20.53 -15.67
N PRO A 276 21.90 20.49 -14.33
CA PRO A 276 22.42 19.36 -13.57
C PRO A 276 21.87 18.08 -14.18
N ALA A 277 22.73 17.07 -14.36
CA ALA A 277 22.33 15.79 -14.91
C ALA A 277 21.14 15.27 -14.10
N LEU A 278 19.98 15.18 -14.74
CA LEU A 278 18.77 14.65 -14.11
C LEU A 278 19.09 13.23 -13.68
N SER A 279 18.91 12.93 -12.39
CA SER A 279 18.98 11.55 -11.94
C SER A 279 17.84 10.77 -12.59
N GLU A 280 18.17 9.69 -13.29
CA GLU A 280 17.20 8.82 -13.93
C GLU A 280 17.20 7.49 -13.18
N ILE A 281 16.01 7.01 -12.80
CA ILE A 281 15.86 5.76 -12.07
C ILE A 281 14.98 4.84 -12.90
N ALA A 282 15.55 3.73 -13.35
CA ALA A 282 14.85 2.75 -14.17
C ALA A 282 14.03 1.80 -13.29
N PHE A 283 12.79 1.55 -13.72
CA PHE A 283 11.85 0.66 -13.09
C PHE A 283 11.25 -0.31 -14.10
N ARG A 284 10.81 -1.47 -13.62
CA ARG A 284 10.07 -2.46 -14.39
C ARG A 284 8.83 -2.92 -13.64
N TYR A 285 7.74 -3.16 -14.36
CA TYR A 285 6.49 -3.66 -13.83
C TYR A 285 5.89 -4.72 -14.77
N ARG A 286 5.56 -5.90 -14.23
CA ARG A 286 5.10 -7.06 -15.01
C ARG A 286 3.82 -7.68 -14.45
N PRO A 287 2.66 -6.99 -14.49
CA PRO A 287 1.40 -7.58 -14.07
C PRO A 287 0.89 -8.59 -15.11
N GLY A 288 0.75 -9.86 -14.74
CA GLY A 288 0.25 -10.90 -15.64
C GLY A 288 1.13 -11.07 -16.88
N GLN A 289 0.58 -10.77 -18.08
CA GLN A 289 1.30 -10.85 -19.36
C GLN A 289 1.82 -9.49 -19.86
N ALA A 290 1.73 -8.44 -19.03
CA ALA A 290 2.31 -7.15 -19.33
C ALA A 290 3.82 -7.13 -19.04
N ASP A 291 4.53 -6.24 -19.72
CA ASP A 291 5.95 -6.00 -19.46
C ASP A 291 6.27 -4.55 -19.78
N ALA A 292 6.37 -3.73 -18.74
CA ALA A 292 6.54 -2.29 -18.88
C ALA A 292 7.83 -1.82 -18.23
N GLN A 293 8.54 -0.94 -18.92
CA GLN A 293 9.72 -0.25 -18.43
C GLN A 293 9.38 1.22 -18.24
N ALA A 294 9.80 1.78 -17.10
CA ALA A 294 9.60 3.17 -16.77
C ALA A 294 10.93 3.81 -16.36
N VAL A 295 11.09 5.09 -16.64
CA VAL A 295 12.15 5.93 -16.06
C VAL A 295 11.49 6.98 -15.19
N TYR A 296 11.88 7.03 -13.92
CA TYR A 296 11.49 8.11 -13.02
C TYR A 296 12.56 9.20 -13.04
N LEU A 297 12.10 10.44 -13.15
CA LEU A 297 12.89 11.66 -13.10
C LEU A 297 12.53 12.39 -11.79
N PRO A 298 13.23 12.14 -10.67
CA PRO A 298 12.85 12.63 -9.35
C PRO A 298 12.74 14.16 -9.29
N GLU A 299 13.70 14.85 -9.90
CA GLU A 299 13.76 16.32 -9.95
C GLU A 299 12.56 16.95 -10.68
N LEU A 300 11.93 16.21 -11.60
CA LEU A 300 10.76 16.67 -12.36
C LEU A 300 9.44 16.09 -11.84
N GLY A 301 9.49 15.12 -10.93
CA GLY A 301 8.31 14.34 -10.52
C GLY A 301 7.66 13.59 -11.69
N LYS A 302 8.40 13.29 -12.75
CA LYS A 302 7.87 12.68 -13.98
C LYS A 302 8.25 11.22 -14.11
N TRP A 303 7.31 10.44 -14.63
CA TRP A 303 7.47 9.04 -14.99
C TRP A 303 7.35 8.88 -16.49
N VAL A 304 8.29 8.21 -17.11
CA VAL A 304 8.32 8.02 -18.56
C VAL A 304 8.23 6.54 -18.86
N ILE A 305 7.06 6.09 -19.35
CA ILE A 305 6.92 4.73 -19.85
C ILE A 305 7.65 4.65 -21.19
N GLN A 306 8.58 3.71 -21.29
CA GLN A 306 9.45 3.56 -22.45
C GLN A 306 8.68 2.93 -23.62
N ALA A 307 9.00 3.38 -24.83
CA ALA A 307 8.57 2.73 -26.05
C ALA A 307 8.90 1.22 -26.02
N GLY A 308 7.99 0.41 -26.54
CA GLY A 308 8.07 -1.05 -26.50
C GLY A 308 7.40 -1.69 -25.28
N SER A 309 7.07 -0.93 -24.23
CA SER A 309 6.31 -1.42 -23.07
C SER A 309 4.95 -1.99 -23.47
N ILE A 310 4.51 -3.05 -22.79
CA ILE A 310 3.27 -3.78 -23.11
C ILE A 310 2.34 -3.79 -21.89
N THR A 311 1.05 -3.52 -22.11
CA THR A 311 0.00 -3.55 -21.08
C THR A 311 -0.64 -4.94 -20.93
N THR A 312 -1.48 -5.12 -19.91
CA THR A 312 -2.48 -6.20 -19.87
C THR A 312 -3.59 -5.93 -20.89
N ALA A 313 -4.25 -6.98 -21.38
CA ALA A 313 -5.44 -6.84 -22.22
C ALA A 313 -6.69 -6.51 -21.40
N GLU A 314 -6.86 -7.19 -20.26
CA GLU A 314 -8.01 -7.02 -19.38
C GLU A 314 -7.97 -5.66 -18.65
N VAL A 315 -9.11 -4.98 -18.62
CA VAL A 315 -9.36 -3.81 -17.78
C VAL A 315 -10.55 -4.13 -16.87
N LYS A 316 -10.41 -3.88 -15.56
CA LYS A 316 -11.48 -4.16 -14.59
C LYS A 316 -12.67 -3.22 -14.81
N GLU A 317 -13.89 -3.72 -14.61
CA GLU A 317 -15.13 -2.98 -14.85
C GLU A 317 -15.20 -1.64 -14.11
N TYR A 318 -14.67 -1.59 -12.88
CA TYR A 318 -14.62 -0.35 -12.08
C TYR A 318 -13.60 0.68 -12.59
N ALA A 319 -12.66 0.29 -13.45
CA ALA A 319 -11.54 1.11 -13.91
C ALA A 319 -11.90 1.92 -15.18
N ILE A 320 -13.05 2.59 -15.17
CA ILE A 320 -13.60 3.35 -16.31
C ILE A 320 -12.61 4.41 -16.81
N SER A 321 -11.87 5.05 -15.90
CA SER A 321 -10.84 6.04 -16.24
C SER A 321 -9.68 5.45 -17.04
N VAL A 322 -9.31 4.20 -16.79
CA VAL A 322 -8.24 3.49 -17.54
C VAL A 322 -8.70 3.19 -18.97
N VAL A 323 -9.95 2.72 -19.14
CA VAL A 323 -10.53 2.48 -20.47
C VAL A 323 -10.45 3.75 -21.31
N LYS A 324 -10.90 4.88 -20.75
CA LYS A 324 -10.88 6.17 -21.44
C LYS A 324 -9.47 6.61 -21.82
N ARG A 325 -8.50 6.53 -20.89
CA ARG A 325 -7.10 6.91 -21.18
C ARG A 325 -6.45 6.04 -22.23
N ARG A 326 -6.63 4.71 -22.15
CA ARG A 326 -6.13 3.75 -23.16
C ARG A 326 -6.72 4.05 -24.55
N GLN A 327 -8.01 4.36 -24.63
CA GLN A 327 -8.65 4.76 -25.88
C GLN A 327 -8.06 6.07 -26.43
N THR A 328 -7.84 7.08 -25.58
CA THR A 328 -7.18 8.33 -26.01
C THR A 328 -5.76 8.10 -26.49
N MET A 329 -4.98 7.22 -25.85
CA MET A 329 -3.63 6.87 -26.31
C MET A 329 -3.64 6.15 -27.67
N LEU A 330 -4.63 5.28 -27.90
CA LEU A 330 -4.83 4.62 -29.21
C LEU A 330 -5.15 5.65 -30.30
N GLU A 331 -6.08 6.56 -30.03
CA GLU A 331 -6.50 7.62 -30.95
C GLU A 331 -5.36 8.60 -31.26
N ALA A 332 -4.52 8.89 -30.27
CA ALA A 332 -3.34 9.74 -30.40
C ALA A 332 -2.13 9.02 -31.04
N GLY A 333 -2.26 7.72 -31.37
CA GLY A 333 -1.20 6.93 -32.00
C GLY A 333 0.02 6.68 -31.09
N GLU A 334 -0.17 6.76 -29.77
CA GLU A 334 0.90 6.56 -28.79
C GLU A 334 1.10 5.09 -28.46
N VAL A 335 0.05 4.30 -28.64
CA VAL A 335 0.03 2.86 -28.43
C VAL A 335 -0.61 2.14 -29.61
N LEU A 336 -0.24 0.87 -29.80
CA LEU A 336 -0.80 -0.03 -30.81
C LEU A 336 -1.56 -1.16 -30.12
N LEU A 337 -2.78 -1.43 -30.56
CA LEU A 337 -3.55 -2.62 -30.17
C LEU A 337 -2.98 -3.86 -30.84
N LEU A 338 -2.58 -4.85 -30.03
CA LEU A 338 -2.11 -6.16 -30.49
C LEU A 338 -3.29 -7.12 -30.69
N GLU A 339 -3.06 -8.20 -31.44
CA GLU A 339 -4.09 -9.22 -31.74
C GLU A 339 -4.68 -9.89 -30.49
N ASP A 340 -3.89 -9.95 -29.41
CA ASP A 340 -4.29 -10.52 -28.12
C ASP A 340 -4.97 -9.51 -27.17
N GLY A 341 -5.27 -8.31 -27.67
CA GLY A 341 -5.96 -7.25 -26.92
C GLY A 341 -5.06 -6.41 -26.02
N ARG A 342 -3.75 -6.70 -25.94
CA ARG A 342 -2.79 -5.85 -25.21
C ARG A 342 -2.44 -4.60 -26.01
N LEU A 343 -1.93 -3.58 -25.34
CA LEU A 343 -1.40 -2.38 -25.96
C LEU A 343 0.12 -2.35 -25.89
N ARG A 344 0.77 -1.95 -26.98
CA ARG A 344 2.21 -1.68 -27.02
C ARG A 344 2.47 -0.19 -27.17
N TYR A 345 3.26 0.40 -26.29
CA TYR A 345 3.71 1.78 -26.41
C TYR A 345 4.63 1.93 -27.62
N LEU A 346 4.30 2.85 -28.52
CA LEU A 346 5.08 3.13 -29.74
C LEU A 346 6.13 4.22 -29.53
N LYS A 347 5.94 5.05 -28.51
CA LYS A 347 6.85 6.14 -28.11
C LYS A 347 6.89 6.24 -26.59
N ASN A 348 7.81 7.04 -26.09
CA ASN A 348 7.87 7.37 -24.67
C ASN A 348 6.63 8.21 -24.29
N VAL A 349 5.96 7.83 -23.21
CA VAL A 349 4.76 8.52 -22.71
C VAL A 349 5.00 8.98 -21.29
N GLU A 350 4.77 10.27 -21.06
CA GLU A 350 4.97 10.90 -19.76
C GLU A 350 3.73 10.78 -18.88
N TYR A 351 3.99 10.54 -17.60
CA TYR A 351 3.02 10.48 -16.52
C TYR A 351 3.51 11.37 -15.39
N THR A 352 2.58 12.06 -14.74
CA THR A 352 2.86 12.84 -13.51
C THR A 352 2.71 11.98 -12.25
N SER A 353 2.33 10.72 -12.41
CA SER A 353 2.06 9.79 -11.32
C SER A 353 2.47 8.37 -11.72
N PRO A 354 3.26 7.65 -10.89
CA PRO A 354 3.55 6.24 -11.12
C PRO A 354 2.31 5.37 -11.04
N SER A 355 1.30 5.79 -10.27
CA SER A 355 0.06 5.03 -10.08
C SER A 355 -0.80 5.11 -11.33
N THR A 356 -0.95 6.30 -11.92
CA THR A 356 -1.63 6.45 -13.23
C THR A 356 -0.94 5.61 -14.30
N ALA A 357 0.40 5.61 -14.32
CA ALA A 357 1.17 4.77 -15.23
C ALA A 357 0.92 3.26 -14.97
N ALA A 358 0.97 2.82 -13.71
CA ALA A 358 0.71 1.43 -13.33
C ALA A 358 -0.73 0.99 -13.61
N ASP A 359 -1.71 1.88 -13.46
CA ASP A 359 -3.12 1.65 -13.79
C ASP A 359 -3.27 1.36 -15.28
N ASP A 360 -2.66 2.19 -16.12
CA ASP A 360 -2.71 2.05 -17.57
C ASP A 360 -1.97 0.80 -18.04
N ILE A 361 -0.88 0.38 -17.37
CA ILE A 361 -0.22 -0.90 -17.64
C ILE A 361 -1.09 -2.09 -17.21
N SER A 362 -1.70 -2.05 -16.04
CA SER A 362 -2.36 -3.22 -15.42
C SER A 362 -3.86 -3.35 -15.66
N GLY A 363 -4.52 -2.30 -16.14
CA GLY A 363 -5.98 -2.29 -16.34
C GLY A 363 -6.77 -2.20 -15.04
N ALA A 364 -6.13 -1.86 -13.92
CA ALA A 364 -6.74 -1.80 -12.59
C ALA A 364 -6.02 -0.78 -11.72
N SER A 365 -6.71 -0.24 -10.71
CA SER A 365 -6.06 0.67 -9.75
C SER A 365 -4.92 -0.02 -8.98
N LYS A 366 -3.73 0.58 -9.00
CA LYS A 366 -2.50 0.11 -8.34
C LYS A 366 -1.78 1.26 -7.66
N ASN A 367 -1.15 0.98 -6.53
CA ASN A 367 -0.19 1.90 -5.94
C ASN A 367 1.13 1.82 -6.70
N GLY A 368 1.39 2.82 -7.55
CA GLY A 368 2.58 2.87 -8.41
C GLY A 368 3.89 2.78 -7.62
N TRP A 369 3.95 3.40 -6.43
CA TRP A 369 5.16 3.40 -5.61
C TRP A 369 5.55 2.01 -5.09
N ILE A 370 4.60 1.07 -5.10
CA ILE A 370 4.82 -0.30 -4.63
C ILE A 370 5.12 -1.25 -5.78
N VAL A 371 4.45 -1.08 -6.93
CA VAL A 371 4.48 -2.09 -8.01
C VAL A 371 5.63 -1.92 -9.00
N TRP A 372 6.19 -0.71 -9.13
CA TRP A 372 7.37 -0.45 -9.94
C TRP A 372 8.62 -0.88 -9.18
N MET A 373 9.40 -1.79 -9.75
CA MET A 373 10.60 -2.36 -9.12
C MET A 373 11.86 -1.89 -9.82
N ASP A 374 12.87 -1.45 -9.07
CA ASP A 374 14.19 -1.12 -9.61
C ASP A 374 14.97 -2.38 -10.01
N GLU A 375 16.18 -2.21 -10.54
CA GLU A 375 17.03 -3.35 -10.92
C GLU A 375 17.42 -4.26 -9.74
N GLN A 376 17.36 -3.74 -8.51
CA GLN A 376 17.62 -4.49 -7.28
C GLN A 376 16.34 -5.14 -6.71
N GLY A 377 15.19 -5.01 -7.39
CA GLY A 377 13.91 -5.55 -6.95
C GLY A 377 13.26 -4.73 -5.83
N ARG A 378 13.72 -3.51 -5.57
CA ARG A 378 13.13 -2.62 -4.56
C ARG A 378 11.98 -1.82 -5.17
N PRO A 379 10.86 -1.65 -4.44
CA PRO A 379 9.78 -0.77 -4.86
C PRO A 379 10.25 0.67 -5.08
N ALA A 380 9.60 1.36 -6.01
CA ALA A 380 9.82 2.78 -6.29
C ALA A 380 9.73 3.70 -5.06
N GLN A 381 9.02 3.27 -4.02
CA GLN A 381 8.97 3.93 -2.72
C GLN A 381 10.35 4.21 -2.12
N TYR A 382 11.35 3.35 -2.37
CA TYR A 382 12.74 3.55 -1.90
C TYR A 382 13.42 4.78 -2.50
N HIS A 383 12.98 5.20 -3.68
CA HIS A 383 13.57 6.30 -4.44
C HIS A 383 12.71 7.55 -4.38
N ARG A 384 11.70 7.56 -3.51
CA ARG A 384 10.80 8.69 -3.37
C ARG A 384 11.57 9.87 -2.77
N PRO A 385 11.49 11.07 -3.37
CA PRO A 385 12.14 12.26 -2.83
C PRO A 385 11.68 12.51 -1.38
N PRO A 386 12.60 12.77 -0.43
CA PRO A 386 12.23 13.21 0.90
C PRO A 386 11.45 14.53 0.82
N LYS A 387 10.53 14.75 1.76
CA LYS A 387 9.80 16.02 1.84
C LYS A 387 10.80 17.17 2.03
N GLY A 388 10.71 18.18 1.16
CA GLY A 388 11.30 19.50 1.37
C GLY A 388 10.49 20.33 2.36
#